data_AF-A0A382HQI0-F1
#
_entry.id   AF-A0A382HQI0-F1
#
_cell.length_a   1.000
_cell.length_b   1.000
_cell.length_c   1.000
_cell.angle_alpha   90.00
_cell.angle_beta   90.00
_cell.angle_gamma   90.00
#
_symmetry.space_group_name_H-M   'P 1'
#
loop_
_entity.id
_entity.type
_entity.pdbx_description
1 polymer ?
#
loop_
_entity_poly.entity_id
_entity_poly.type
_entity_poly.pdbx_seq_one_letter_code
_entity_poly.pdbx_strand_id
1 'polypeptide(L)'
;MLIEICVFGRRTCIFGTFLILLILCSVSPALADFFPLGEKQETSRFSDEKIQLLVPSDTGNRPPLIYESGDNFLGKGELQEGFETPWGAVWQPQFWVFGTLRTGLAYFDNGVRSPSTEWATRLSLFANLQLTHTEKIIIGVRPLDRNQFNRFTRVQLNDEFGSSKFEPNLDIRTFFFEGDFGSLFPNLDPVGTKPLDVGFSIGRQALTFQNAIMINDTIDAIGLVRNNIRFKGISGMRSTAIYGWNELDRANARTSSTSDFFGWFNSIDTPGGTKNIDMIYIDDDLEGGNSFNIGFSSIQRLGHYNTSFRINKSFAEQGTVKANRGTMYSAEVSWTPYRSDDIMYVNTFVVDGTYTQAGRESIVGGALGGLGILFASPG
;
A
#
# COMPACT_ATOMS: atom_id res chain seq x y z
N MET A 1 -22.06 -5.13 18.82
CA MET A 1 -22.33 -5.01 20.27
C MET A 1 -21.10 -5.30 21.14
N LEU A 2 -20.58 -6.53 21.25
CA LEU A 2 -19.42 -6.83 22.13
C LEU A 2 -18.10 -6.15 21.71
N ILE A 3 -17.81 -6.11 20.40
CA ILE A 3 -16.62 -5.42 19.86
C ILE A 3 -16.73 -3.89 20.02
N GLU A 4 -17.92 -3.31 19.83
CA GLU A 4 -18.15 -1.86 19.96
C GLU A 4 -17.94 -1.37 21.39
N ILE A 5 -18.43 -2.10 22.39
CA ILE A 5 -18.22 -1.77 23.81
C ILE A 5 -16.73 -1.86 24.18
N CYS A 6 -15.99 -2.78 23.57
CA CYS A 6 -14.57 -2.98 23.85
C CYS A 6 -13.67 -1.93 23.18
N VAL A 7 -14.05 -1.43 22.00
CA VAL A 7 -13.25 -0.47 21.21
C VAL A 7 -13.41 0.97 21.73
N PHE A 8 -14.63 1.40 22.06
CA PHE A 8 -14.89 2.79 22.50
C PHE A 8 -14.86 2.97 24.03
N GLY A 9 -14.62 1.90 24.79
CA GLY A 9 -14.76 1.89 26.26
C GLY A 9 -13.58 2.40 27.09
N ARG A 10 -12.35 2.52 26.54
CA ARG A 10 -11.20 3.15 27.24
C ARG A 10 -9.94 3.25 26.35
N ARG A 11 -9.55 4.51 26.07
CA ARG A 11 -8.25 5.06 25.59
C ARG A 11 -7.38 4.18 24.68
N THR A 12 -7.15 4.69 23.47
CA THR A 12 -6.18 4.37 22.40
C THR A 12 -4.88 3.67 22.85
N CYS A 13 -4.32 4.06 24.00
CA CYS A 13 -3.19 3.37 24.61
C CYS A 13 -3.46 1.87 24.88
N ILE A 14 -4.64 1.46 25.33
CA ILE A 14 -4.93 0.06 25.68
C ILE A 14 -5.06 -0.81 24.43
N PHE A 15 -5.70 -0.31 23.37
CA PHE A 15 -5.85 -1.06 22.11
C PHE A 15 -4.53 -1.12 21.32
N GLY A 16 -3.81 0.01 21.22
CA GLY A 16 -2.46 0.04 20.66
C GLY A 16 -1.51 -0.87 21.44
N THR A 17 -1.54 -0.83 22.77
CA THR A 17 -0.73 -1.73 23.61
C THR A 17 -1.16 -3.19 23.47
N PHE A 18 -2.46 -3.49 23.33
CA PHE A 18 -2.95 -4.86 23.12
C PHE A 18 -2.46 -5.45 21.80
N LEU A 19 -2.49 -4.67 20.71
CA LEU A 19 -2.07 -5.15 19.41
C LEU A 19 -0.54 -5.14 19.23
N ILE A 20 0.15 -4.18 19.84
CA ILE A 20 1.61 -4.22 20.04
C ILE A 20 1.99 -5.47 20.87
N LEU A 21 1.24 -5.82 21.92
CA LEU A 21 1.43 -7.08 22.65
C LEU A 21 1.18 -8.29 21.76
N LEU A 22 0.18 -8.26 20.88
CA LEU A 22 -0.13 -9.39 19.98
C LEU A 22 1.01 -9.64 18.98
N ILE A 23 1.70 -8.57 18.57
CA ILE A 23 2.89 -8.64 17.73
C ILE A 23 4.13 -8.99 18.54
N LEU A 24 4.37 -8.36 19.70
CA LEU A 24 5.51 -8.63 20.58
C LEU A 24 5.47 -10.02 21.22
N CYS A 25 4.29 -10.58 21.48
CA CYS A 25 4.12 -11.96 21.91
C CYS A 25 4.61 -12.95 20.85
N SER A 26 4.60 -12.61 19.55
CA SER A 26 5.27 -13.42 18.51
C SER A 26 6.81 -13.34 18.55
N VAL A 27 7.38 -12.43 19.36
CA VAL A 27 8.82 -12.17 19.50
C VAL A 27 9.40 -12.78 20.79
N SER A 28 8.55 -13.22 21.73
CA SER A 28 9.02 -13.89 22.95
C SER A 28 9.65 -15.25 22.62
N PRO A 29 10.86 -15.56 23.09
CA PRO A 29 11.49 -16.88 22.90
C PRO A 29 10.65 -18.02 23.49
N ALA A 30 9.76 -17.75 24.44
CA ALA A 30 8.83 -18.74 24.99
C ALA A 30 7.65 -19.08 24.02
N LEU A 31 7.42 -18.26 22.99
CA LEU A 31 6.42 -18.49 21.94
C LEU A 31 7.05 -18.81 20.57
N ALA A 32 8.40 -18.89 20.49
CA ALA A 32 9.10 -19.29 19.27
C ALA A 32 8.71 -20.71 18.80
N ASP A 33 8.37 -21.62 19.73
CA ASP A 33 7.84 -22.95 19.41
C ASP A 33 6.45 -22.92 18.75
N PHE A 34 5.65 -21.86 18.97
CA PHE A 34 4.37 -21.65 18.27
C PHE A 34 4.55 -21.10 16.86
N PHE A 35 5.72 -20.52 16.56
CA PHE A 35 6.06 -19.87 15.28
C PHE A 35 7.36 -20.46 14.73
N PRO A 36 7.38 -21.76 14.36
CA PRO A 36 8.60 -22.41 13.90
C PRO A 36 9.15 -21.67 12.68
N LEU A 37 10.45 -21.37 12.69
CA LEU A 37 11.21 -20.68 11.62
C LEU A 37 11.36 -21.53 10.33
N GLY A 38 10.38 -22.36 10.02
CA GLY A 38 10.41 -23.35 8.94
C GLY A 38 11.17 -24.63 9.31
N GLU A 39 10.87 -25.70 8.58
CA GLU A 39 11.65 -26.93 8.63
C GLU A 39 13.04 -26.68 8.03
N LYS A 40 14.09 -27.13 8.74
CA LYS A 40 15.43 -27.21 8.15
C LYS A 40 15.43 -28.36 7.15
N GLN A 41 15.42 -28.06 5.86
CA GLN A 41 15.66 -29.05 4.81
C GLN A 41 17.15 -29.06 4.42
N GLU A 42 17.62 -30.22 3.96
CA GLU A 42 18.92 -30.31 3.29
C GLU A 42 18.93 -29.40 2.06
N THR A 43 20.01 -28.64 1.91
CA THR A 43 20.17 -27.71 0.80
C THR A 43 20.36 -28.50 -0.49
N SER A 44 19.32 -28.52 -1.33
CA SER A 44 19.44 -28.92 -2.73
C SER A 44 20.42 -27.95 -3.40
N ARG A 45 21.63 -28.43 -3.75
CA ARG A 45 22.61 -27.65 -4.50
C ARG A 45 21.98 -27.23 -5.83
N PHE A 46 21.96 -25.93 -6.10
CA PHE A 46 21.56 -25.41 -7.41
C PHE A 46 22.47 -25.99 -8.50
N SER A 47 21.90 -26.26 -9.68
CA SER A 47 22.69 -26.67 -10.84
C SER A 47 23.74 -25.61 -11.15
N ASP A 48 24.96 -26.02 -11.48
CA ASP A 48 25.99 -25.12 -12.01
C ASP A 48 25.65 -24.65 -13.44
N GLU A 49 24.65 -25.27 -14.07
CA GLU A 49 24.15 -24.84 -15.37
C GLU A 49 23.48 -23.47 -15.26
N LYS A 50 24.11 -22.49 -15.90
CA LYS A 50 23.54 -21.15 -16.06
C LYS A 50 22.34 -21.25 -17.00
N ILE A 51 21.13 -21.17 -16.44
CA ILE A 51 19.93 -20.97 -17.26
C ILE A 51 20.10 -19.59 -17.92
N GLN A 52 20.28 -19.58 -19.23
CA GLN A 52 20.44 -18.33 -19.96
C GLN A 52 19.12 -17.57 -19.88
N LEU A 53 19.11 -16.42 -19.21
CA LEU A 53 18.00 -15.48 -19.28
C LEU A 53 17.72 -15.21 -20.76
N LEU A 54 16.44 -15.23 -21.14
CA LEU A 54 16.00 -14.91 -22.50
C LEU A 54 16.77 -13.69 -23.01
N VAL A 55 17.24 -13.77 -24.25
CA VAL A 55 18.00 -12.68 -24.84
C VAL A 55 17.13 -11.42 -24.86
N PRO A 56 17.70 -10.22 -24.60
CA PRO A 56 16.93 -8.97 -24.55
C PRO A 56 16.13 -8.67 -25.82
N SER A 57 16.46 -9.31 -26.95
CA SER A 57 15.69 -9.25 -28.19
C SER A 57 14.23 -9.68 -28.01
N ASP A 58 13.96 -10.58 -27.07
CA ASP A 58 12.63 -11.16 -26.86
C ASP A 58 11.81 -10.35 -25.83
N THR A 59 12.46 -9.52 -25.02
CA THR A 59 11.83 -8.70 -23.96
C THR A 59 11.91 -7.19 -24.21
N GLY A 60 12.64 -6.76 -25.24
CA GLY A 60 12.96 -5.36 -25.51
C GLY A 60 14.07 -4.80 -24.62
N ASN A 61 14.56 -3.61 -24.99
CA ASN A 61 15.50 -2.85 -24.16
C ASN A 61 14.74 -2.14 -23.03
N ARG A 62 15.30 -2.15 -21.82
CA ARG A 62 14.75 -1.40 -20.69
C ARG A 62 14.75 0.10 -21.00
N PRO A 63 13.63 0.82 -20.77
CA PRO A 63 13.63 2.28 -20.83
C PRO A 63 14.66 2.86 -19.83
N PRO A 64 15.49 3.83 -20.25
CA PRO A 64 16.45 4.45 -19.35
C PRO A 64 15.73 5.24 -18.24
N LEU A 65 16.38 5.37 -17.08
CA LEU A 65 15.94 6.27 -16.03
C LEU A 65 16.32 7.72 -16.39
N ILE A 66 15.75 8.70 -15.68
CA ILE A 66 16.14 10.11 -15.84
C ILE A 66 17.61 10.30 -15.42
N TYR A 67 17.99 9.63 -14.33
CA TYR A 67 19.37 9.52 -13.87
C TYR A 67 19.56 8.17 -13.16
N GLU A 68 20.76 7.62 -13.29
CA GLU A 68 21.14 6.33 -12.71
C GLU A 68 22.63 6.35 -12.37
N SER A 69 22.98 5.87 -11.18
CA SER A 69 24.35 5.76 -10.69
C SER A 69 24.48 4.56 -9.73
N GLY A 70 25.66 3.95 -9.68
CA GLY A 70 25.89 2.65 -9.04
C GLY A 70 25.61 1.50 -10.02
N ASP A 71 25.13 0.37 -9.49
CA ASP A 71 24.68 -0.73 -10.34
C ASP A 71 23.41 -0.36 -11.11
N ASN A 72 23.35 -0.87 -12.34
CA ASN A 72 22.20 -0.69 -13.21
C ASN A 72 20.98 -1.44 -12.67
N PHE A 73 19.84 -0.77 -12.59
CA PHE A 73 18.53 -1.34 -12.31
C PHE A 73 18.20 -2.44 -13.31
N LEU A 74 18.11 -3.68 -12.84
CA LEU A 74 17.95 -4.90 -13.65
C LEU A 74 19.01 -5.03 -14.76
N GLY A 75 20.19 -4.44 -14.56
CA GLY A 75 21.30 -4.54 -15.48
C GLY A 75 22.00 -5.89 -15.44
N LYS A 76 22.80 -6.16 -16.48
CA LYS A 76 23.69 -7.33 -16.53
C LYS A 76 25.11 -6.87 -16.21
N GLY A 77 25.85 -7.70 -15.48
CA GLY A 77 27.24 -7.43 -15.15
C GLY A 77 27.58 -7.90 -13.74
N GLU A 78 28.81 -7.65 -13.34
CA GLU A 78 29.24 -7.79 -11.95
C GLU A 78 28.68 -6.64 -11.13
N LEU A 79 28.22 -6.94 -9.92
CA LEU A 79 27.77 -5.93 -8.97
C LEU A 79 28.99 -5.25 -8.34
N GLN A 80 28.88 -3.96 -8.05
CA GLN A 80 29.90 -3.22 -7.30
C GLN A 80 30.16 -3.90 -5.94
N GLU A 81 31.39 -3.91 -5.46
CA GLU A 81 31.72 -4.58 -4.20
C GLU A 81 31.06 -3.92 -2.97
N GLY A 82 30.89 -2.59 -3.01
CA GLY A 82 30.32 -1.83 -1.90
C GLY A 82 31.31 -1.62 -0.76
N PHE A 83 30.80 -1.40 0.46
CA PHE A 83 31.60 -1.31 1.68
C PHE A 83 30.87 -1.95 2.86
N GLU A 84 31.63 -2.58 3.77
CA GLU A 84 31.08 -3.15 5.00
C GLU A 84 30.89 -2.07 6.06
N THR A 85 29.71 -2.05 6.67
CA THR A 85 29.40 -1.16 7.80
C THR A 85 29.92 -1.74 9.11
N PRO A 86 30.09 -0.92 10.18
CA PRO A 86 30.52 -1.41 11.49
C PRO A 86 29.63 -2.52 12.09
N TRP A 87 28.42 -2.69 11.58
CA TRP A 87 27.43 -3.67 12.03
C TRP A 87 27.41 -4.95 11.19
N GLY A 88 28.29 -5.05 10.18
CA GLY A 88 28.47 -6.21 9.30
C GLY A 88 27.66 -6.20 8.00
N ALA A 89 26.76 -5.23 7.82
CA ALA A 89 25.99 -5.12 6.57
C ALA A 89 26.87 -4.56 5.44
N VAL A 90 26.81 -5.16 4.26
CA VAL A 90 27.50 -4.66 3.05
C VAL A 90 26.59 -3.70 2.31
N TRP A 91 27.03 -2.45 2.17
CA TRP A 91 26.30 -1.40 1.48
C TRP A 91 26.83 -1.22 0.07
N GLN A 92 25.92 -1.25 -0.91
CA GLN A 92 26.17 -1.05 -2.33
C GLN A 92 25.25 0.08 -2.82
N PRO A 93 25.61 1.35 -2.56
CA PRO A 93 24.72 2.47 -2.86
C PRO A 93 24.39 2.57 -4.36
N GLN A 94 23.10 2.69 -4.67
CA GLN A 94 22.58 2.89 -6.02
C GLN A 94 21.59 4.05 -5.98
N PHE A 95 21.72 4.99 -6.91
CA PHE A 95 20.87 6.18 -6.96
C PHE A 95 20.15 6.30 -8.29
N TRP A 96 18.83 6.37 -8.21
CA TRP A 96 17.93 6.33 -9.35
C TRP A 96 16.95 7.49 -9.31
N VAL A 97 16.80 8.19 -10.43
CA VAL A 97 15.77 9.22 -10.62
C VAL A 97 14.82 8.78 -11.72
N PHE A 98 13.54 8.74 -11.42
CA PHE A 98 12.50 8.30 -12.34
C PHE A 98 11.20 9.05 -12.10
N GLY A 99 10.26 8.91 -13.02
CA GLY A 99 8.98 9.58 -12.87
C GLY A 99 7.95 9.13 -13.87
N THR A 100 6.73 9.61 -13.66
CA THR A 100 5.59 9.36 -14.54
C THR A 100 4.92 10.69 -14.89
N LEU A 101 4.73 10.93 -16.17
CA LEU A 101 3.90 12.02 -16.68
C LEU A 101 2.55 11.41 -17.09
N ARG A 102 1.50 11.74 -16.36
CA ARG A 102 0.12 11.38 -16.71
C ARG A 102 -0.57 12.60 -17.31
N THR A 103 -1.21 12.39 -18.43
CA THR A 103 -2.01 13.42 -19.11
C THR A 103 -3.38 12.86 -19.43
N GLY A 104 -4.41 13.68 -19.30
CA GLY A 104 -5.79 13.30 -19.56
C GLY A 104 -6.53 14.41 -20.29
N LEU A 105 -7.30 14.03 -21.32
CA LEU A 105 -8.28 14.89 -21.96
C LEU A 105 -9.67 14.45 -21.48
N ALA A 106 -10.41 15.37 -20.88
CA ALA A 106 -11.74 15.10 -20.33
C ALA A 106 -12.77 16.05 -20.92
N TYR A 107 -13.94 15.51 -21.22
CA TYR A 107 -15.15 16.28 -21.51
C TYR A 107 -16.19 15.96 -20.44
N PHE A 108 -16.76 17.00 -19.84
CA PHE A 108 -17.76 16.88 -18.79
C PHE A 108 -18.99 17.72 -19.14
N ASP A 109 -20.14 17.06 -19.22
CA ASP A 109 -21.45 17.70 -19.35
C ASP A 109 -22.40 17.03 -18.36
N ASN A 110 -22.95 17.83 -17.45
CA ASN A 110 -23.93 17.36 -16.47
C ASN A 110 -25.35 17.90 -16.72
N GLY A 111 -25.58 18.57 -17.86
CA GLY A 111 -26.86 19.16 -18.25
C GLY A 111 -27.35 20.32 -17.37
N VAL A 112 -26.59 20.69 -16.33
CA VAL A 112 -26.92 21.79 -15.40
C VAL A 112 -25.99 22.98 -15.60
N ARG A 113 -24.73 22.71 -15.96
CA ARG A 113 -23.70 23.72 -16.21
C ARG A 113 -23.23 23.62 -17.65
N SER A 114 -22.62 24.70 -18.15
CA SER A 114 -21.95 24.66 -19.45
C SER A 114 -20.97 23.48 -19.52
N PRO A 115 -20.96 22.73 -20.63
CA PRO A 115 -20.00 21.66 -20.83
C PRO A 115 -18.56 22.18 -20.69
N SER A 116 -17.67 21.32 -20.23
CA SER A 116 -16.27 21.65 -20.03
C SER A 116 -15.37 20.61 -20.70
N THR A 117 -14.38 21.08 -21.44
CA THR A 117 -13.33 20.27 -22.03
C THR A 117 -11.99 20.75 -21.50
N GLU A 118 -11.28 19.87 -20.80
CA GLU A 118 -9.97 20.20 -20.23
C GLU A 118 -8.92 19.15 -20.60
N TRP A 119 -7.70 19.63 -20.82
CA TRP A 119 -6.51 18.80 -20.86
C TRP A 119 -5.73 19.07 -19.56
N ALA A 120 -5.69 18.08 -18.66
CA ALA A 120 -4.95 18.13 -17.41
C ALA A 120 -3.69 17.25 -17.44
N THR A 121 -2.65 17.67 -16.72
CA THR A 121 -1.39 16.95 -16.61
C THR A 121 -0.92 16.85 -15.16
N ARG A 122 -0.35 15.70 -14.83
CA ARG A 122 0.29 15.38 -13.55
C ARG A 122 1.67 14.82 -13.81
N LEU A 123 2.68 15.37 -13.17
CA LEU A 123 4.04 14.82 -13.15
C LEU A 123 4.32 14.30 -11.75
N SER A 124 4.81 13.07 -11.62
CA SER A 124 5.30 12.50 -10.36
C SER A 124 6.76 12.13 -10.54
N LEU A 125 7.65 12.72 -9.75
CA LEU A 125 9.09 12.50 -9.80
C LEU A 125 9.55 11.86 -8.50
N PHE A 126 10.48 10.92 -8.62
CA PHE A 126 11.05 10.17 -7.51
C PHE A 126 12.57 10.12 -7.61
N ALA A 127 13.22 10.20 -6.47
CA ALA A 127 14.63 9.84 -6.30
C ALA A 127 14.72 8.72 -5.27
N ASN A 128 15.32 7.60 -5.66
CA ASN A 128 15.50 6.40 -4.85
C ASN A 128 17.00 6.19 -4.60
N LEU A 129 17.39 6.18 -3.33
CA LEU A 129 18.71 5.79 -2.87
C LEU A 129 18.59 4.40 -2.24
N GLN A 130 19.02 3.39 -2.96
CA GLN A 130 19.13 2.04 -2.44
C GLN A 130 20.50 1.88 -1.78
N LEU A 131 20.53 1.44 -0.53
CA LEU A 131 21.77 1.26 0.24
C LEU A 131 22.21 -0.20 0.24
N THR A 132 21.24 -1.11 0.32
CA THR A 132 21.43 -2.56 0.23
C THR A 132 20.27 -3.18 -0.57
N HIS A 133 20.21 -4.51 -0.65
CA HIS A 133 19.06 -5.19 -1.26
C HIS A 133 17.75 -4.99 -0.48
N THR A 134 17.82 -4.62 0.80
CA THR A 134 16.66 -4.41 1.70
C THR A 134 16.47 -2.95 2.09
N GLU A 135 17.55 -2.19 2.30
CA GLU A 135 17.50 -0.80 2.76
C GLU A 135 17.42 0.19 1.60
N LYS A 136 16.39 1.05 1.60
CA LYS A 136 16.27 2.15 0.64
C LYS A 136 15.59 3.38 1.24
N ILE A 137 16.01 4.54 0.74
CA ILE A 137 15.38 5.84 1.00
C ILE A 137 14.77 6.31 -0.32
N ILE A 138 13.50 6.71 -0.29
CA ILE A 138 12.85 7.31 -1.46
C ILE A 138 12.25 8.66 -1.09
N ILE A 139 12.40 9.63 -2.00
CA ILE A 139 11.72 10.91 -1.95
C ILE A 139 10.91 11.10 -3.24
N GLY A 140 9.72 11.67 -3.14
CA GLY A 140 8.82 11.91 -4.26
C GLY A 140 8.09 13.24 -4.17
N VAL A 141 7.99 13.93 -5.30
CA VAL A 141 7.28 15.21 -5.46
C VAL A 141 6.35 15.16 -6.67
N ARG A 142 5.30 15.99 -6.67
CA ARG A 142 4.40 16.14 -7.81
C ARG A 142 4.31 17.60 -8.29
N PRO A 143 5.16 18.03 -9.24
CA PRO A 143 5.32 19.46 -9.48
C PRO A 143 4.24 20.15 -10.29
N LEU A 144 3.30 19.39 -10.87
CA LEU A 144 2.25 19.92 -11.74
C LEU A 144 0.85 19.80 -11.14
N ASP A 145 0.72 19.40 -9.86
CA ASP A 145 -0.55 19.36 -9.14
C ASP A 145 -0.39 19.73 -7.66
N ARG A 146 -1.50 20.10 -7.02
CA ARG A 146 -1.56 20.43 -5.59
C ARG A 146 -2.37 19.45 -4.77
N ASN A 147 -2.37 18.18 -5.16
CA ASN A 147 -3.08 17.10 -4.49
C ASN A 147 -4.53 17.42 -4.11
N GLN A 148 -5.27 18.12 -4.97
CA GLN A 148 -6.63 18.51 -4.67
C GLN A 148 -7.49 18.37 -5.91
N PHE A 149 -8.76 18.05 -5.69
CA PHE A 149 -9.74 18.00 -6.77
C PHE A 149 -9.72 19.33 -7.53
N ASN A 150 -9.60 19.26 -8.86
CA ASN A 150 -9.52 20.43 -9.75
C ASN A 150 -8.28 21.34 -9.56
N ARG A 151 -7.17 20.84 -8.99
CA ARG A 151 -5.90 21.57 -8.87
C ARG A 151 -4.74 20.87 -9.56
N PHE A 152 -4.95 20.62 -10.85
CA PHE A 152 -3.94 20.15 -11.78
C PHE A 152 -3.54 21.29 -12.71
N THR A 153 -2.29 21.25 -13.17
CA THR A 153 -1.87 22.04 -14.32
C THR A 153 -2.69 21.59 -15.52
N ARG A 154 -3.43 22.53 -16.11
CA ARG A 154 -4.40 22.23 -17.15
C ARG A 154 -4.52 23.34 -18.18
N VAL A 155 -4.91 22.94 -19.38
CA VAL A 155 -5.35 23.81 -20.46
C VAL A 155 -6.85 23.59 -20.66
N GLN A 156 -7.62 24.66 -20.51
CA GLN A 156 -9.05 24.64 -20.81
C GLN A 156 -9.23 24.80 -22.33
N LEU A 157 -10.00 23.91 -22.95
CA LEU A 157 -10.27 23.95 -24.39
C LEU A 157 -11.59 24.64 -24.73
N ASN A 158 -12.44 24.92 -23.72
CA ASN A 158 -13.61 25.77 -23.83
C ASN A 158 -13.80 26.65 -22.57
N ASP A 159 -14.01 27.95 -22.77
CA ASP A 159 -13.87 28.94 -21.69
C ASP A 159 -15.11 29.11 -20.80
N GLU A 160 -16.11 28.24 -20.92
CA GLU A 160 -17.42 28.42 -20.26
C GLU A 160 -17.45 27.93 -18.80
N PHE A 161 -16.44 27.17 -18.35
CA PHE A 161 -16.44 26.53 -17.02
C PHE A 161 -15.12 26.70 -16.23
N GLY A 162 -14.17 27.49 -16.73
CA GLY A 162 -12.90 27.74 -16.06
C GLY A 162 -11.86 28.41 -16.95
N SER A 163 -10.64 28.57 -16.42
CA SER A 163 -9.49 29.00 -17.18
C SER A 163 -8.41 27.93 -17.16
N SER A 164 -7.52 27.96 -18.15
CA SER A 164 -6.22 27.29 -18.06
C SER A 164 -5.51 27.74 -16.78
N LYS A 165 -4.82 26.80 -16.12
CA LYS A 165 -4.11 27.04 -14.86
C LYS A 165 -2.78 26.30 -14.84
N PHE A 166 -1.76 26.98 -14.33
CA PHE A 166 -0.50 26.37 -13.95
C PHE A 166 -0.50 26.22 -12.42
N GLU A 167 -0.39 24.99 -11.92
CA GLU A 167 -0.44 24.68 -10.49
C GLU A 167 0.91 24.10 -10.05
N PRO A 168 1.99 24.91 -9.97
CA PRO A 168 3.28 24.43 -9.54
C PRO A 168 3.23 24.05 -8.07
N ASN A 169 3.96 22.99 -7.73
CA ASN A 169 4.09 22.48 -6.38
C ASN A 169 5.47 21.83 -6.18
N LEU A 170 5.95 21.76 -4.94
CA LEU A 170 7.13 20.96 -4.56
C LEU A 170 6.89 20.23 -3.23
N ASP A 171 5.63 20.08 -2.81
CA ASP A 171 5.28 19.32 -1.63
C ASP A 171 5.82 17.88 -1.74
N ILE A 172 6.45 17.45 -0.66
CA ILE A 172 6.92 16.07 -0.52
C ILE A 172 5.70 15.18 -0.37
N ARG A 173 5.44 14.35 -1.39
CA ARG A 173 4.34 13.37 -1.39
C ARG A 173 4.80 11.99 -0.97
N THR A 174 6.10 11.71 -1.03
CA THR A 174 6.67 10.45 -0.56
C THR A 174 8.01 10.77 0.07
N PHE A 175 8.25 10.27 1.27
CA PHE A 175 9.56 10.34 1.89
C PHE A 175 9.66 9.31 3.00
N PHE A 176 10.21 8.16 2.69
CA PHE A 176 10.36 7.10 3.68
C PHE A 176 11.68 6.36 3.52
N PHE A 177 12.13 5.79 4.64
CA PHE A 177 13.21 4.83 4.71
C PHE A 177 12.60 3.48 5.08
N GLU A 178 12.87 2.45 4.27
CA GLU A 178 12.52 1.06 4.60
C GLU A 178 13.77 0.20 4.63
N GLY A 179 13.68 -0.91 5.35
CA GLY A 179 14.77 -1.85 5.52
C GLY A 179 14.32 -3.13 6.21
N ASP A 180 15.25 -4.05 6.39
CA ASP A 180 15.06 -5.23 7.22
C ASP A 180 16.04 -5.22 8.39
N PHE A 181 15.52 -5.40 9.61
CA PHE A 181 16.34 -5.28 10.82
C PHE A 181 17.43 -6.35 10.90
N GLY A 182 17.15 -7.58 10.48
CA GLY A 182 18.13 -8.66 10.45
C GLY A 182 19.24 -8.38 9.44
N SER A 183 18.86 -7.85 8.28
CA SER A 183 19.78 -7.50 7.18
C SER A 183 20.65 -6.28 7.47
N LEU A 184 20.12 -5.29 8.21
CA LEU A 184 20.86 -4.10 8.63
C LEU A 184 21.87 -4.39 9.76
N PHE A 185 21.58 -5.40 10.59
CA PHE A 185 22.41 -5.80 11.73
C PHE A 185 22.76 -7.30 11.72
N PRO A 186 23.44 -7.80 10.68
CA PRO A 186 23.69 -9.24 10.51
C PRO A 186 24.52 -9.83 11.66
N ASN A 187 25.36 -9.03 12.31
CA ASN A 187 26.16 -9.45 13.46
C ASN A 187 25.31 -9.80 14.71
N LEU A 188 24.03 -9.40 14.78
CA LEU A 188 23.14 -9.78 15.88
C LEU A 188 22.65 -11.23 15.76
N ASP A 189 22.64 -11.80 14.55
CA ASP A 189 22.29 -13.19 14.28
C ASP A 189 23.09 -13.77 13.10
N PRO A 190 24.39 -14.04 13.29
CA PRO A 190 25.26 -14.53 12.20
C PRO A 190 24.83 -15.87 11.61
N VAL A 191 24.01 -16.64 12.32
CA VAL A 191 23.56 -17.99 11.94
C VAL A 191 22.14 -17.96 11.35
N GLY A 192 21.43 -16.83 11.42
CA GLY A 192 20.06 -16.69 10.90
C GLY A 192 19.03 -17.55 11.66
N THR A 193 19.19 -17.69 12.97
CA THR A 193 18.34 -18.56 13.81
C THR A 193 17.41 -17.82 14.76
N LYS A 194 17.57 -16.51 14.90
CA LYS A 194 16.80 -15.66 15.78
C LYS A 194 15.64 -15.02 15.01
N PRO A 195 14.53 -14.67 15.70
CA PRO A 195 13.39 -14.00 15.08
C PRO A 195 13.65 -12.49 14.87
N LEU A 196 14.80 -12.12 14.28
CA LEU A 196 15.19 -10.73 14.01
C LEU A 196 14.80 -10.24 12.61
N ASP A 197 14.28 -11.14 11.77
CA ASP A 197 13.83 -10.89 10.39
C ASP A 197 12.50 -10.11 10.41
N VAL A 198 12.62 -8.81 10.64
CA VAL A 198 11.51 -7.86 10.76
C VAL A 198 11.80 -6.68 9.83
N GLY A 199 10.98 -6.55 8.81
CA GLY A 199 10.97 -5.40 7.94
C GLY A 199 10.38 -4.19 8.66
N PHE A 200 10.89 -3.00 8.34
CA PHE A 200 10.36 -1.76 8.86
C PHE A 200 10.29 -0.70 7.76
N SER A 201 9.43 0.28 7.96
CA SER A 201 9.38 1.50 7.15
C SER A 201 9.06 2.68 8.06
N ILE A 202 9.72 3.82 7.85
CA ILE A 202 9.48 5.06 8.58
C ILE A 202 9.44 6.24 7.63
N GLY A 203 8.36 7.03 7.72
CA GLY A 203 8.17 8.26 6.97
C GLY A 203 6.83 8.32 6.22
N ARG A 204 6.76 9.22 5.25
CA ARG A 204 5.59 9.48 4.41
C ARG A 204 5.48 8.42 3.32
N GLN A 205 4.50 7.54 3.45
CA GLN A 205 4.32 6.38 2.58
C GLN A 205 2.85 6.16 2.20
N ALA A 206 2.65 5.58 1.01
CA ALA A 206 1.31 5.24 0.53
C ALA A 206 0.82 3.95 1.20
N LEU A 207 -0.41 3.98 1.71
CA LEU A 207 -1.12 2.82 2.26
C LEU A 207 -2.35 2.52 1.42
N THR A 208 -2.37 1.34 0.82
CA THR A 208 -3.50 0.85 0.02
C THR A 208 -3.85 -0.57 0.47
N PHE A 209 -4.96 -0.72 1.20
CA PHE A 209 -5.42 -2.03 1.71
C PHE A 209 -6.87 -2.32 1.30
N GLN A 210 -7.20 -3.62 1.23
CA GLN A 210 -8.50 -4.14 0.79
C GLN A 210 -8.92 -3.61 -0.59
N ASN A 211 -8.01 -3.61 -1.57
CA ASN A 211 -8.24 -3.05 -2.91
C ASN A 211 -8.73 -1.59 -2.87
N ALA A 212 -8.06 -0.76 -2.06
CA ALA A 212 -8.42 0.64 -1.84
C ALA A 212 -9.84 0.87 -1.26
N ILE A 213 -10.55 -0.16 -0.81
CA ILE A 213 -11.86 -0.02 -0.17
C ILE A 213 -11.69 0.51 1.26
N MET A 214 -10.70 -0.01 1.99
CA MET A 214 -10.49 0.30 3.41
C MET A 214 -9.65 1.57 3.62
N ILE A 215 -8.54 1.71 2.89
CA ILE A 215 -7.66 2.89 2.93
C ILE A 215 -6.92 2.99 1.60
N ASN A 216 -6.77 4.22 1.10
CA ASN A 216 -6.00 4.54 -0.10
C ASN A 216 -5.43 5.95 0.01
N ASP A 217 -4.42 6.10 0.85
CA ASP A 217 -3.93 7.41 1.27
C ASP A 217 -2.41 7.41 1.44
N THR A 218 -1.82 8.59 1.59
CA THR A 218 -0.41 8.74 1.93
C THR A 218 -0.27 9.36 3.30
N ILE A 219 0.33 8.63 4.24
CA ILE A 219 0.42 9.05 5.63
C ILE A 219 1.87 9.08 6.13
N ASP A 220 2.14 9.92 7.12
CA ASP A 220 3.39 9.85 7.88
C ASP A 220 3.23 8.73 8.91
N ALA A 221 4.05 7.68 8.79
CA ALA A 221 3.89 6.48 9.59
C ALA A 221 5.20 5.73 9.87
N ILE A 222 5.15 4.91 10.91
CA ILE A 222 6.08 3.82 11.17
C ILE A 222 5.34 2.49 10.98
N GLY A 223 5.91 1.61 10.17
CA GLY A 223 5.40 0.28 9.89
C GLY A 223 6.41 -0.78 10.28
N LEU A 224 5.92 -1.88 10.83
CA LEU A 224 6.68 -3.11 11.07
C LEU A 224 5.99 -4.24 10.32
N VAL A 225 6.76 -5.06 9.63
CA VAL A 225 6.26 -6.20 8.87
C VAL A 225 7.06 -7.45 9.23
N ARG A 226 6.32 -8.53 9.45
CA ARG A 226 6.89 -9.87 9.57
C ARG A 226 6.32 -10.75 8.49
N ASN A 227 7.22 -11.33 7.71
CA ASN A 227 6.89 -12.25 6.62
C ASN A 227 7.08 -13.70 7.07
N ASN A 228 6.65 -14.63 6.22
CA ASN A 228 6.95 -16.07 6.35
C ASN A 228 6.54 -16.72 7.69
N ILE A 229 5.48 -16.22 8.33
CA ILE A 229 4.90 -16.85 9.51
C ILE A 229 4.22 -18.16 9.08
N ARG A 230 4.63 -19.30 9.64
CA ARG A 230 4.12 -20.63 9.23
C ARG A 230 3.34 -21.29 10.36
N PHE A 231 2.17 -21.83 10.02
CA PHE A 231 1.37 -22.72 10.86
C PHE A 231 0.87 -23.91 10.03
N LYS A 232 0.44 -24.99 10.69
CA LYS A 232 -0.16 -26.14 10.01
C LYS A 232 -1.40 -25.70 9.21
N GLY A 233 -1.42 -25.98 7.91
CA GLY A 233 -2.54 -25.68 7.01
C GLY A 233 -2.49 -24.31 6.34
N ILE A 234 -1.49 -23.48 6.63
CA ILE A 234 -1.17 -22.26 5.88
C ILE A 234 0.20 -22.44 5.20
N SER A 235 0.35 -21.93 3.97
CA SER A 235 1.64 -21.94 3.28
C SER A 235 2.56 -20.81 3.76
N GLY A 236 1.96 -19.70 4.19
CA GLY A 236 2.68 -18.57 4.75
C GLY A 236 1.70 -17.49 5.22
N MET A 237 2.16 -16.63 6.11
CA MET A 237 1.43 -15.47 6.56
C MET A 237 2.37 -14.28 6.66
N ARG A 238 1.86 -13.11 6.25
CA ARG A 238 2.47 -11.80 6.47
C ARG A 238 1.59 -11.02 7.42
N SER A 239 2.18 -10.45 8.46
CA SER A 239 1.53 -9.54 9.40
C SER A 239 2.25 -8.20 9.41
N THR A 240 1.50 -7.12 9.27
CA THR A 240 2.01 -5.75 9.29
C THR A 240 1.27 -4.96 10.36
N ALA A 241 2.01 -4.24 11.21
CA ALA A 241 1.44 -3.18 12.04
C ALA A 241 1.97 -1.82 11.61
N ILE A 242 1.10 -0.83 11.67
CA ILE A 242 1.41 0.53 11.28
C ILE A 242 0.85 1.49 12.31
N TYR A 243 1.65 2.44 12.75
CA TYR A 243 1.19 3.62 13.49
C TYR A 243 1.48 4.87 12.64
N GLY A 244 0.47 5.71 12.45
CA GLY A 244 0.57 6.95 11.69
C GLY A 244 0.00 8.13 12.48
N TRP A 245 0.52 9.33 12.24
CA TRP A 245 0.24 10.51 13.08
C TRP A 245 0.02 11.80 12.29
N ASN A 246 0.05 11.76 10.95
CA ASN A 246 -0.19 12.95 10.12
C ASN A 246 -0.55 12.55 8.67
N GLU A 247 -1.06 13.53 7.91
CA GLU A 247 -1.49 13.41 6.50
C GLU A 247 -2.62 12.40 6.25
N LEU A 248 -3.34 11.99 7.30
CA LEU A 248 -4.51 11.14 7.13
C LEU A 248 -5.67 11.99 6.61
N ASP A 249 -5.88 11.95 5.29
CA ASP A 249 -7.06 12.48 4.64
C ASP A 249 -8.23 11.54 4.97
N ARG A 250 -9.11 11.96 5.88
CA ARG A 250 -10.30 11.16 6.27
C ARG A 250 -11.25 11.01 5.08
N ALA A 251 -12.38 10.31 5.23
CA ALA A 251 -13.31 10.05 4.11
C ALA A 251 -13.79 11.31 3.34
N ASN A 252 -13.76 12.46 3.99
CA ASN A 252 -14.03 13.77 3.39
C ASN A 252 -12.93 14.29 2.45
N ALA A 253 -11.83 13.54 2.24
CA ALA A 253 -10.71 13.93 1.39
C ALA A 253 -10.13 15.30 1.79
N ARG A 254 -9.90 15.47 3.10
CA ARG A 254 -9.25 16.66 3.65
C ARG A 254 -8.21 16.24 4.66
N THR A 255 -7.02 16.79 4.50
CA THR A 255 -5.87 16.54 5.37
C THR A 255 -6.18 16.93 6.80
N SER A 256 -5.98 15.97 7.69
CA SER A 256 -6.13 16.13 9.13
C SER A 256 -4.77 15.90 9.78
N SER A 257 -4.30 16.88 10.56
CA SER A 257 -3.10 16.75 11.40
C SER A 257 -3.44 16.37 12.85
N THR A 258 -4.71 16.06 13.12
CA THR A 258 -5.26 15.81 14.47
C THR A 258 -5.73 14.38 14.62
N SER A 259 -5.33 13.48 13.72
CA SER A 259 -5.83 12.12 13.66
C SER A 259 -4.67 11.13 13.69
N ASP A 260 -4.65 10.32 14.74
CA ASP A 260 -3.75 9.20 14.89
C ASP A 260 -4.39 7.94 14.30
N PHE A 261 -3.55 7.12 13.69
CA PHE A 261 -3.91 5.93 12.96
C PHE A 261 -3.16 4.73 13.51
N PHE A 262 -3.87 3.63 13.73
CA PHE A 262 -3.27 2.35 14.03
C PHE A 262 -3.86 1.27 13.14
N GLY A 263 -3.01 0.62 12.34
CA GLY A 263 -3.39 -0.41 11.39
C GLY A 263 -2.76 -1.76 11.72
N TRP A 264 -3.52 -2.83 11.51
CA TRP A 264 -3.04 -4.21 11.54
C TRP A 264 -3.53 -4.95 10.31
N PHE A 265 -2.61 -5.40 9.48
CA PHE A 265 -2.90 -5.96 8.17
C PHE A 265 -2.31 -7.35 8.04
N ASN A 266 -3.10 -8.31 7.57
CA ASN A 266 -2.68 -9.70 7.50
C ASN A 266 -3.03 -10.30 6.15
N SER A 267 -2.07 -11.00 5.57
CA SER A 267 -2.27 -11.85 4.39
C SER A 267 -1.91 -13.28 4.76
N ILE A 268 -2.85 -14.19 4.59
CA ILE A 268 -2.73 -15.61 4.95
C ILE A 268 -2.89 -16.43 3.68
N ASP A 269 -1.81 -17.07 3.26
CA ASP A 269 -1.79 -17.91 2.08
C ASP A 269 -2.09 -19.36 2.44
N THR A 270 -2.94 -19.98 1.64
CA THR A 270 -3.32 -21.39 1.73
C THR A 270 -3.20 -22.04 0.35
N PRO A 271 -3.15 -23.37 0.25
CA PRO A 271 -3.12 -24.05 -1.06
C PRO A 271 -4.30 -23.71 -1.98
N GLY A 272 -5.43 -23.26 -1.42
CA GLY A 272 -6.63 -22.89 -2.17
C GLY A 272 -6.75 -21.41 -2.52
N GLY A 273 -5.87 -20.55 -2.00
CA GLY A 273 -5.94 -19.10 -2.20
C GLY A 273 -5.48 -18.30 -0.99
N THR A 274 -5.64 -16.99 -1.07
CA THR A 274 -5.19 -16.01 -0.08
C THR A 274 -6.37 -15.41 0.65
N LYS A 275 -6.27 -15.28 1.98
CA LYS A 275 -7.26 -14.60 2.82
C LYS A 275 -6.61 -13.43 3.52
N ASN A 276 -7.29 -12.28 3.57
CA ASN A 276 -6.80 -11.12 4.30
C ASN A 276 -7.74 -10.74 5.45
N ILE A 277 -7.14 -10.32 6.57
CA ILE A 277 -7.85 -9.79 7.74
C ILE A 277 -7.14 -8.50 8.14
N ASP A 278 -7.85 -7.39 7.95
CA ASP A 278 -7.30 -6.06 8.11
C ASP A 278 -8.14 -5.26 9.09
N MET A 279 -7.47 -4.49 9.94
CA MET A 279 -8.09 -3.65 10.96
C MET A 279 -7.41 -2.29 11.00
N ILE A 280 -8.21 -1.25 11.19
CA ILE A 280 -7.75 0.11 11.36
C ILE A 280 -8.53 0.74 12.50
N TYR A 281 -7.84 1.34 13.45
CA TYR A 281 -8.42 2.21 14.47
C TYR A 281 -7.88 3.62 14.28
N ILE A 282 -8.77 4.61 14.34
CA ILE A 282 -8.42 6.02 14.18
C ILE A 282 -8.98 6.80 15.37
N ASP A 283 -8.09 7.53 16.01
CA ASP A 283 -8.37 8.46 17.10
C ASP A 283 -8.23 9.88 16.53
N ASP A 284 -9.28 10.68 16.61
CA ASP A 284 -9.32 12.06 16.12
C ASP A 284 -9.66 12.95 17.31
N ASP A 285 -8.86 14.00 17.53
CA ASP A 285 -9.08 14.94 18.63
C ASP A 285 -10.43 15.69 18.51
N LEU A 286 -11.00 15.72 17.30
CA LEU A 286 -12.29 16.33 17.03
C LEU A 286 -13.45 15.38 17.32
N GLU A 287 -14.47 15.88 18.02
CA GLU A 287 -15.65 15.12 18.40
C GLU A 287 -16.30 14.43 17.19
N GLY A 288 -16.60 13.12 17.35
CA GLY A 288 -17.20 12.30 16.29
C GLY A 288 -16.25 11.90 15.16
N GLY A 289 -14.95 12.13 15.31
CA GLY A 289 -13.92 11.72 14.35
C GLY A 289 -13.38 10.30 14.55
N ASN A 290 -13.59 9.67 15.71
CA ASN A 290 -13.09 8.32 16.00
C ASN A 290 -13.77 7.26 15.13
N SER A 291 -12.98 6.35 14.55
CA SER A 291 -13.50 5.25 13.73
C SER A 291 -12.72 3.96 13.88
N PHE A 292 -13.42 2.85 13.71
CA PHE A 292 -12.82 1.53 13.57
C PHE A 292 -13.27 0.89 12.27
N ASN A 293 -12.33 0.39 11.47
CA ASN A 293 -12.59 -0.29 10.22
C ASN A 293 -12.04 -1.71 10.29
N ILE A 294 -12.79 -2.67 9.78
CA ILE A 294 -12.37 -4.07 9.68
C ILE A 294 -12.75 -4.63 8.32
N GLY A 295 -11.86 -5.43 7.74
CA GLY A 295 -11.98 -5.95 6.40
C GLY A 295 -11.56 -7.40 6.34
N PHE A 296 -12.37 -8.20 5.67
CA PHE A 296 -12.07 -9.59 5.36
C PHE A 296 -12.10 -9.76 3.85
N SER A 297 -11.09 -10.41 3.28
CA SER A 297 -11.11 -10.79 1.87
C SER A 297 -10.65 -12.21 1.63
N SER A 298 -11.17 -12.82 0.57
CA SER A 298 -10.77 -14.15 0.09
C SER A 298 -10.56 -14.06 -1.42
N ILE A 299 -9.33 -14.33 -1.84
CA ILE A 299 -8.86 -14.28 -3.21
C ILE A 299 -8.47 -15.69 -3.62
N GLN A 300 -9.12 -16.23 -4.63
CA GLN A 300 -8.93 -17.63 -5.02
C GLN A 300 -9.32 -17.86 -6.48
N ARG A 301 -8.81 -18.96 -7.03
CA ARG A 301 -9.17 -19.41 -8.36
C ARG A 301 -10.14 -20.59 -8.27
N LEU A 302 -11.29 -20.46 -8.94
CA LEU A 302 -12.30 -21.50 -9.09
C LEU A 302 -12.36 -21.93 -10.55
N GLY A 303 -11.63 -22.99 -10.90
CA GLY A 303 -11.50 -23.46 -12.28
C GLY A 303 -10.83 -22.41 -13.18
N HIS A 304 -11.57 -21.90 -14.16
CA HIS A 304 -11.10 -20.86 -15.10
C HIS A 304 -11.33 -19.42 -14.60
N TYR A 305 -12.00 -19.26 -13.46
CA TYR A 305 -12.37 -17.95 -12.92
C TYR A 305 -11.46 -17.57 -11.76
N ASN A 306 -10.93 -16.35 -11.78
CA ASN A 306 -10.33 -15.71 -10.63
C ASN A 306 -11.42 -14.96 -9.88
N THR A 307 -11.50 -15.17 -8.58
CA THR A 307 -12.56 -14.60 -7.75
C THR A 307 -11.96 -13.91 -6.54
N SER A 308 -12.53 -12.76 -6.19
CA SER A 308 -12.20 -12.04 -4.96
C SER A 308 -13.47 -11.57 -4.28
N PHE A 309 -13.68 -12.00 -3.05
CA PHE A 309 -14.81 -11.59 -2.22
C PHE A 309 -14.31 -10.77 -1.05
N ARG A 310 -14.97 -9.66 -0.74
CA ARG A 310 -14.61 -8.80 0.39
C ARG A 310 -15.83 -8.35 1.18
N ILE A 311 -15.62 -8.22 2.48
CA ILE A 311 -16.55 -7.61 3.42
C ILE A 311 -15.77 -6.58 4.20
N ASN A 312 -16.15 -5.32 4.08
CA ASN A 312 -15.53 -4.21 4.79
C ASN A 312 -16.58 -3.51 5.64
N LYS A 313 -16.27 -3.31 6.91
CA LYS A 313 -17.18 -2.68 7.87
C LYS A 313 -16.52 -1.46 8.50
N SER A 314 -17.26 -0.37 8.60
CA SER A 314 -16.88 0.82 9.31
C SER A 314 -17.77 1.00 10.54
N PHE A 315 -17.14 1.38 11.64
CA PHE A 315 -17.78 1.75 12.90
C PHE A 315 -17.33 3.17 13.24
N ALA A 316 -18.27 3.98 13.72
CA ALA A 316 -18.01 5.29 14.28
C ALA A 316 -18.83 5.42 15.57
N GLU A 317 -18.44 6.26 16.51
CA GLU A 317 -19.24 6.51 17.72
C GLU A 317 -20.47 7.38 17.40
N GLN A 318 -20.24 8.40 16.57
CA GLN A 318 -21.26 9.29 16.00
C GLN A 318 -21.05 9.36 14.48
N GLY A 319 -22.14 9.52 13.71
CA GLY A 319 -22.06 9.65 12.26
C GLY A 319 -21.66 11.08 11.85
N THR A 320 -20.52 11.21 11.18
CA THR A 320 -20.00 12.48 10.66
C THR A 320 -19.59 12.33 9.18
N VAL A 321 -19.15 13.41 8.56
CA VAL A 321 -18.57 13.39 7.20
C VAL A 321 -17.19 12.69 7.15
N LYS A 322 -16.54 12.52 8.31
CA LYS A 322 -15.22 11.86 8.43
C LYS A 322 -15.36 10.37 8.76
N ALA A 323 -16.34 9.99 9.56
CA ALA A 323 -16.53 8.64 10.08
C ALA A 323 -18.03 8.29 10.15
N ASN A 324 -18.42 7.13 9.63
CA ASN A 324 -19.81 6.66 9.71
C ASN A 324 -19.90 5.13 9.77
N ARG A 325 -21.10 4.61 10.00
CA ARG A 325 -21.37 3.18 10.17
C ARG A 325 -21.96 2.59 8.90
N GLY A 326 -21.37 1.50 8.42
CA GLY A 326 -21.92 0.71 7.34
C GLY A 326 -21.05 -0.49 7.00
N THR A 327 -21.57 -1.35 6.14
CA THR A 327 -20.89 -2.55 5.64
C THR A 327 -20.94 -2.56 4.12
N MET A 328 -19.80 -2.71 3.49
CA MET A 328 -19.67 -2.89 2.06
C MET A 328 -19.27 -4.33 1.75
N TYR A 329 -20.06 -4.97 0.89
CA TYR A 329 -19.79 -6.27 0.31
C TYR A 329 -19.34 -6.05 -1.12
N SER A 330 -18.27 -6.71 -1.56
CA SER A 330 -17.85 -6.68 -2.96
C SER A 330 -17.42 -8.05 -3.45
N ALA A 331 -17.68 -8.30 -4.73
CA ALA A 331 -17.25 -9.48 -5.44
C ALA A 331 -16.68 -9.09 -6.81
N GLU A 332 -15.47 -9.55 -7.09
CA GLU A 332 -14.78 -9.38 -8.37
C GLU A 332 -14.57 -10.76 -8.99
N VAL A 333 -14.96 -10.92 -10.24
CA VAL A 333 -14.76 -12.15 -11.02
C VAL A 333 -14.06 -11.79 -12.31
N SER A 334 -12.95 -12.44 -12.63
CA SER A 334 -12.26 -12.28 -13.91
C SER A 334 -11.89 -13.60 -14.56
N TRP A 335 -11.84 -13.60 -15.89
CA TRP A 335 -11.43 -14.76 -16.68
C TRP A 335 -10.88 -14.32 -18.03
N THR A 336 -10.12 -15.21 -18.66
CA THR A 336 -9.69 -15.07 -20.05
C THR A 336 -10.69 -15.80 -20.94
N PRO A 337 -11.42 -15.12 -21.83
CA PRO A 337 -12.32 -15.78 -22.77
C PRO A 337 -11.58 -16.77 -23.66
N TYR A 338 -12.28 -17.81 -24.11
CA TYR A 338 -11.68 -18.84 -24.95
C TYR A 338 -11.13 -18.23 -26.25
N ARG A 339 -9.84 -18.49 -26.55
CA ARG A 339 -9.09 -17.96 -27.71
C ARG A 339 -8.95 -16.43 -27.75
N SER A 340 -8.93 -15.79 -26.60
CA SER A 340 -8.62 -14.36 -26.47
C SER A 340 -7.43 -14.19 -25.53
N ASP A 341 -6.63 -13.17 -25.78
CA ASP A 341 -5.59 -12.69 -24.86
C ASP A 341 -6.13 -11.60 -23.91
N ASP A 342 -7.42 -11.25 -24.04
CA ASP A 342 -8.09 -10.24 -23.23
C ASP A 342 -8.57 -10.82 -21.91
N ILE A 343 -8.67 -9.96 -20.89
CA ILE A 343 -9.22 -10.29 -19.59
C ILE A 343 -10.60 -9.64 -19.47
N MET A 344 -11.63 -10.46 -19.28
CA MET A 344 -12.96 -9.99 -18.92
C MET A 344 -13.10 -9.96 -17.40
N TYR A 345 -13.78 -8.96 -16.87
CA TYR A 345 -14.08 -8.85 -15.45
C TYR A 345 -15.49 -8.32 -15.18
N VAL A 346 -16.07 -8.78 -14.08
CA VAL A 346 -17.35 -8.32 -13.55
C VAL A 346 -17.17 -8.02 -12.07
N ASN A 347 -17.41 -6.77 -11.70
CA ASN A 347 -17.28 -6.29 -10.35
C ASN A 347 -18.64 -5.84 -9.82
N THR A 348 -19.02 -6.36 -8.66
CA THR A 348 -20.30 -6.09 -8.01
C THR A 348 -20.08 -5.65 -6.58
N PHE A 349 -20.97 -4.80 -6.08
CA PHE A 349 -20.94 -4.38 -4.69
C PHE A 349 -22.35 -4.11 -4.16
N VAL A 350 -22.51 -4.26 -2.85
CA VAL A 350 -23.70 -3.87 -2.11
C VAL A 350 -23.24 -3.17 -0.84
N VAL A 351 -23.87 -2.04 -0.51
CA VAL A 351 -23.58 -1.29 0.71
C VAL A 351 -24.83 -1.28 1.59
N ASP A 352 -24.65 -1.68 2.84
CA ASP A 352 -25.64 -1.52 3.91
C ASP A 352 -25.19 -0.39 4.85
N GLY A 353 -26.08 0.57 5.11
CA GLY A 353 -25.74 1.81 5.81
C GLY A 353 -24.79 2.73 5.04
N THR A 354 -23.99 3.50 5.77
CA THR A 354 -23.06 4.49 5.21
C THR A 354 -21.63 4.02 5.45
N TYR A 355 -21.19 3.02 4.68
CA TYR A 355 -19.80 2.56 4.76
C TYR A 355 -18.84 3.72 4.48
N THR A 356 -17.86 3.89 5.36
CA THR A 356 -16.92 5.01 5.32
C THR A 356 -15.50 4.48 5.37
N GLN A 357 -14.72 4.83 4.35
CA GLN A 357 -13.30 4.48 4.23
C GLN A 357 -12.48 5.12 5.37
N ALA A 358 -11.44 4.44 5.85
CA ALA A 358 -10.60 4.94 6.93
C ALA A 358 -9.81 6.20 6.53
N GLY A 359 -9.30 6.23 5.31
CA GLY A 359 -8.63 7.39 4.75
C GLY A 359 -8.50 7.26 3.24
N ARG A 360 -8.46 8.40 2.54
CA ARG A 360 -8.26 8.46 1.09
C ARG A 360 -7.65 9.79 0.69
N GLU A 361 -6.64 9.73 -0.17
CA GLU A 361 -6.04 10.95 -0.73
C GLU A 361 -7.11 11.77 -1.47
N SER A 362 -6.99 13.09 -1.41
CA SER A 362 -7.96 14.01 -2.00
C SER A 362 -8.25 13.84 -3.49
N ILE A 363 -7.30 13.30 -4.26
CA ILE A 363 -7.41 13.07 -5.70
C ILE A 363 -7.84 11.66 -6.08
N VAL A 364 -7.98 10.72 -5.14
CA VAL A 364 -8.39 9.34 -5.42
C VAL A 364 -9.90 9.14 -5.27
N GLY A 365 -10.41 8.09 -5.91
CA GLY A 365 -11.82 7.70 -5.77
C GLY A 365 -12.15 7.33 -4.33
N GLY A 366 -13.45 7.31 -4.00
CA GLY A 366 -13.90 6.74 -2.73
C GLY A 366 -13.69 5.23 -2.66
N ALA A 367 -14.36 4.55 -1.73
CA ALA A 367 -14.25 3.10 -1.52
C ALA A 367 -14.51 2.24 -2.77
N LEU A 368 -15.23 2.76 -3.78
CA LEU A 368 -15.46 2.07 -5.05
C LEU A 368 -14.34 2.24 -6.08
N GLY A 369 -13.37 3.13 -5.84
CA GLY A 369 -12.33 3.50 -6.81
C GLY A 369 -11.47 2.33 -7.28
N GLY A 370 -11.27 1.32 -6.43
CA GLY A 370 -10.56 0.08 -6.78
C GLY A 370 -11.40 -0.96 -7.54
N LEU A 371 -12.73 -0.81 -7.61
CA LEU A 371 -13.64 -1.79 -8.23
C LEU A 371 -13.92 -1.54 -9.71
N GLY A 372 -13.43 -0.44 -10.30
CA GLY A 372 -13.60 -0.26 -11.73
C GLY A 372 -13.23 1.14 -12.20
N ILE A 373 -12.90 1.23 -13.48
CA ILE A 373 -12.47 2.49 -14.13
C ILE A 373 -13.53 3.61 -14.03
N LEU A 374 -14.82 3.25 -13.98
CA LEU A 374 -15.92 4.20 -13.84
C LEU A 374 -16.02 4.81 -12.43
N PHE A 375 -15.43 4.16 -11.43
CA PHE A 375 -15.41 4.62 -10.04
C PHE A 375 -14.06 5.24 -9.64
N ALA A 376 -13.04 5.04 -10.47
CA ALA A 376 -11.77 5.70 -10.31
C ALA A 376 -11.97 7.22 -10.40
N SER A 377 -11.29 7.95 -9.52
CA SER A 377 -11.25 9.41 -9.64
C SER A 377 -10.51 9.79 -10.94
N PRO A 378 -10.84 10.93 -11.57
CA PRO A 378 -10.15 11.43 -12.77
C PRO A 378 -8.64 11.73 -12.61
N GLY A 379 -8.07 11.52 -11.40
CA GLY A 379 -6.78 12.04 -10.95
C GLY A 379 -5.50 11.40 -11.50
#